data_AF-A0A8S2RV21-F1
#
_entry.id   AF-A0A8S2RV21-F1
#
_cell.length_a   1.000
_cell.length_b   1.000
_cell.length_c   1.000
_cell.angle_alpha   90.00
_cell.angle_beta   90.00
_cell.angle_gamma   90.00
#
_symmetry.space_group_name_H-M   'P 1'
#
loop_
_entity.id
_entity.type
_entity.pdbx_description
1 polymer ?
#
loop_
_entity_poly.entity_id
_entity_poly.type
_entity_poly.pdbx_seq_one_letter_code
_entity_poly.pdbx_strand_id
1 'polypeptide(L)'
;NFPVPSVHPEQTKWFYDDTCKSEPPFNPTPLEGCVRCHCSRTVNIDCITALKQHIGSVNVSFHFTRLAWNRVLADQIRKKSDPPSTQHPSDTDQKMLISGLASTLVQYKYFDNASCELKEPCIGGTGWRRLLLFDSSDENIGGVNLIIGQIYIILDNGTQQPNVVANHGLYQYDPCHRHYHFKYYGTFTFGNSKFQNAKRGFCIQSTGRQANAEWSPLWSPFYNCTYQGNSAGWTDTYQAGIPCQWIDVTNYNTKASAVHDSLKANMNPDKMLCEGKLVLDSAGQQIWVATKFRAVDNQTVYKPKCIIGTNPSTLKNNVDEIWVATKFRAVDNQTVYKPKCIIGTNPSTLKNNVDEVRVALPRDGNGYVTAKCAPAGQHIGSQRNCGFTMKSSVGNCTPGKQTVLRCSLQSKSNTGNRQALVSQVVRICESSAVLHTGTACDYDTSLANVVLPAPSKGPIQTTTVKFTCPNYRDPKEKGGLYSMYTAPIMENIADGNTNIVCHL
;
A
#
# COMPACT_ATOMS: atom_id res chain seq x y z
N ASN A 1 -3.49 -8.51 -11.67
CA ASN A 1 -4.69 -9.08 -11.01
C ASN A 1 -4.36 -9.41 -9.58
N PHE A 2 -4.81 -8.58 -8.66
CA PHE A 2 -4.77 -8.89 -7.22
C PHE A 2 -5.97 -9.78 -6.87
N PRO A 3 -5.86 -10.69 -5.89
CA PRO A 3 -7.00 -11.46 -5.44
C PRO A 3 -8.16 -10.54 -5.04
N VAL A 4 -9.38 -10.94 -5.35
CA VAL A 4 -10.57 -10.26 -4.83
C VAL A 4 -10.81 -10.81 -3.43
N PRO A 5 -11.00 -10.01 -2.36
CA PRO A 5 -11.02 -8.54 -2.19
C PRO A 5 -9.75 -8.04 -1.46
N SER A 6 -8.58 -8.31 -2.00
CA SER A 6 -7.30 -8.10 -1.31
C SER A 6 -6.79 -6.66 -1.34
N VAL A 7 -7.48 -5.76 -2.05
CA VAL A 7 -7.11 -4.34 -2.22
C VAL A 7 -8.00 -3.46 -1.35
N HIS A 8 -7.41 -2.46 -0.69
CA HIS A 8 -8.15 -1.48 0.10
C HIS A 8 -9.07 -0.59 -0.76
N PRO A 9 -10.35 -0.40 -0.39
CA PRO A 9 -11.33 0.36 -1.18
C PRO A 9 -10.88 1.79 -1.56
N GLU A 10 -10.26 2.51 -0.62
CA GLU A 10 -9.78 3.88 -0.85
C GLU A 10 -8.60 4.00 -1.84
N GLN A 11 -8.03 2.87 -2.27
CA GLN A 11 -6.90 2.83 -3.20
C GLN A 11 -7.29 2.14 -4.52
N THR A 12 -8.59 1.93 -4.73
CA THR A 12 -9.14 1.29 -5.95
C THR A 12 -9.03 2.15 -7.20
N LYS A 13 -8.74 3.46 -7.10
CA LYS A 13 -8.58 4.37 -8.26
C LYS A 13 -7.55 3.88 -9.28
N TRP A 14 -6.53 3.14 -8.84
CA TRP A 14 -5.48 2.58 -9.69
C TRP A 14 -5.86 1.27 -10.36
N PHE A 15 -6.98 0.69 -9.92
CA PHE A 15 -7.61 -0.51 -10.48
C PHE A 15 -8.87 -0.14 -11.27
N TYR A 16 -9.11 1.14 -11.45
CA TYR A 16 -10.22 1.65 -12.22
C TYR A 16 -9.90 1.53 -13.71
N ASP A 17 -10.80 0.88 -14.43
CA ASP A 17 -10.77 0.78 -15.89
C ASP A 17 -12.12 1.25 -16.40
N ASP A 18 -12.13 2.43 -17.04
CA ASP A 18 -13.33 3.07 -17.58
C ASP A 18 -13.84 2.39 -18.86
N THR A 19 -13.06 1.47 -19.43
CA THR A 19 -13.46 0.65 -20.57
C THR A 19 -14.32 -0.55 -20.17
N CYS A 20 -14.42 -0.83 -18.87
CA CYS A 20 -15.20 -1.92 -18.32
C CYS A 20 -16.70 -1.80 -18.64
N LYS A 21 -17.26 -2.89 -19.16
CA LYS A 21 -18.68 -2.97 -19.54
C LYS A 21 -19.50 -3.75 -18.50
N SER A 22 -20.81 -3.76 -18.69
CA SER A 22 -21.69 -4.71 -18.00
C SER A 22 -21.20 -6.14 -18.25
N GLU A 23 -21.04 -6.90 -17.18
CA GLU A 23 -20.55 -8.28 -17.18
C GLU A 23 -21.52 -9.18 -16.43
N PRO A 24 -21.71 -10.45 -16.85
CA PRO A 24 -22.51 -11.40 -16.09
C PRO A 24 -21.86 -11.66 -14.71
N PRO A 25 -22.66 -12.03 -13.69
CA PRO A 25 -22.17 -12.29 -12.34
C PRO A 25 -20.93 -13.19 -12.33
N PHE A 26 -19.88 -12.75 -11.63
CA PHE A 26 -18.68 -13.55 -11.48
C PHE A 26 -18.91 -14.64 -10.43
N ASN A 27 -18.82 -15.90 -10.86
CA ASN A 27 -18.82 -17.07 -9.99
C ASN A 27 -17.39 -17.61 -9.93
N PRO A 28 -16.60 -17.29 -8.88
CA PRO A 28 -15.24 -17.77 -8.77
C PRO A 28 -15.22 -19.29 -8.73
N THR A 29 -14.39 -19.92 -9.58
CA THR A 29 -13.95 -21.29 -9.34
C THR A 29 -12.68 -21.25 -8.48
N PRO A 30 -12.37 -22.29 -7.69
CA PRO A 30 -11.13 -22.34 -6.89
C PRO A 30 -9.84 -22.20 -7.73
N LEU A 31 -9.92 -22.38 -9.05
CA LEU A 31 -8.80 -22.38 -9.99
C LEU A 31 -8.71 -21.13 -10.86
N GLU A 32 -9.67 -20.21 -10.83
CA GLU A 32 -9.61 -18.95 -11.58
C GLU A 32 -9.69 -17.75 -10.63
N GLY A 33 -8.58 -17.02 -10.54
CA GLY A 33 -8.63 -15.66 -10.00
C GLY A 33 -9.51 -14.80 -10.88
N CYS A 34 -10.09 -13.72 -10.33
CA CYS A 34 -10.91 -12.85 -11.16
C CYS A 34 -10.06 -12.15 -12.23
N VAL A 35 -10.42 -12.38 -13.48
CA VAL A 35 -9.80 -11.78 -14.69
C VAL A 35 -10.75 -10.81 -15.41
N ARG A 36 -11.84 -10.42 -14.74
CA ARG A 36 -12.90 -9.54 -15.25
C ARG A 36 -12.84 -8.19 -14.55
N CYS A 37 -13.56 -7.22 -15.08
CA CYS A 37 -13.68 -5.90 -14.47
C CYS A 37 -14.43 -5.93 -13.13
N HIS A 38 -15.52 -6.71 -13.06
CA HIS A 38 -16.46 -6.70 -11.95
C HIS A 38 -16.53 -8.05 -11.25
N CYS A 39 -15.72 -8.19 -10.20
CA CYS A 39 -15.58 -9.46 -9.48
C CYS A 39 -16.44 -9.57 -8.21
N SER A 40 -16.75 -8.43 -7.59
CA SER A 40 -17.38 -8.35 -6.27
C SER A 40 -18.86 -8.00 -6.34
N ARG A 41 -19.28 -7.28 -7.39
CA ARG A 41 -20.66 -6.87 -7.61
C ARG A 41 -20.95 -6.92 -9.10
N THR A 42 -22.17 -7.33 -9.45
CA THR A 42 -22.64 -7.23 -10.82
C THR A 42 -22.96 -5.79 -11.13
N VAL A 43 -22.53 -5.32 -12.31
CA VAL A 43 -22.77 -3.96 -12.78
C VAL A 43 -23.62 -4.06 -14.04
N ASN A 44 -24.79 -3.42 -14.02
CA ASN A 44 -25.77 -3.51 -15.11
C ASN A 44 -25.60 -2.41 -16.18
N ILE A 45 -24.76 -1.41 -15.91
CA ILE A 45 -24.52 -0.23 -16.75
C ILE A 45 -23.04 0.10 -16.71
N ASP A 46 -22.40 0.26 -17.87
CA ASP A 46 -20.99 0.66 -17.89
C ASP A 46 -20.80 2.09 -17.36
N CYS A 47 -19.57 2.41 -16.93
CA CYS A 47 -19.25 3.69 -16.33
C CYS A 47 -19.67 4.87 -17.22
N ILE A 48 -19.28 4.85 -18.49
CA ILE A 48 -19.48 5.98 -19.42
C ILE A 48 -20.98 6.22 -19.61
N THR A 49 -21.77 5.15 -19.75
CA THR A 49 -23.23 5.26 -19.85
C THR A 49 -23.84 5.79 -18.55
N ALA A 50 -23.38 5.31 -17.38
CA ALA A 50 -23.86 5.80 -16.09
C ALA A 50 -23.57 7.29 -15.88
N LEU A 51 -22.35 7.75 -16.22
CA LEU A 51 -21.98 9.17 -16.15
C LEU A 51 -22.87 10.02 -17.04
N LYS A 52 -23.10 9.61 -18.30
CA LYS A 52 -23.98 10.34 -19.22
C LYS A 52 -25.42 10.43 -18.72
N GLN A 53 -25.95 9.38 -18.10
CA GLN A 53 -27.33 9.34 -17.62
C GLN A 53 -27.54 10.14 -16.33
N HIS A 54 -26.58 10.11 -15.40
CA HIS A 54 -26.77 10.66 -14.05
C HIS A 54 -26.07 12.01 -13.81
N ILE A 55 -25.03 12.31 -14.57
CA ILE A 55 -24.24 13.55 -14.44
C ILE A 55 -24.35 14.39 -15.72
N GLY A 56 -24.28 13.74 -16.89
CA GLY A 56 -24.25 14.38 -18.19
C GLY A 56 -22.85 14.41 -18.81
N SER A 57 -22.73 14.97 -20.01
CA SER A 57 -21.44 15.13 -20.70
C SER A 57 -21.36 16.47 -21.40
N VAL A 58 -20.18 17.07 -21.40
CA VAL A 58 -19.86 18.24 -22.23
C VAL A 58 -18.79 17.84 -23.23
N ASN A 59 -18.95 18.26 -24.48
CA ASN A 59 -17.90 18.08 -25.47
C ASN A 59 -16.86 19.19 -25.28
N VAL A 60 -15.62 18.80 -25.00
CA VAL A 60 -14.50 19.73 -24.86
C VAL A 60 -13.51 19.46 -25.98
N SER A 61 -13.22 20.48 -26.78
CA SER A 61 -12.16 20.44 -27.78
C SER A 61 -10.88 21.01 -27.17
N PHE A 62 -9.85 20.18 -27.06
CA PHE A 62 -8.52 20.63 -26.67
C PHE A 62 -7.66 20.80 -27.93
N HIS A 63 -7.20 22.03 -28.18
CA HIS A 63 -6.24 22.31 -29.23
C HIS A 63 -4.83 22.31 -28.64
N PHE A 64 -4.05 21.29 -28.96
CA PHE A 64 -2.65 21.20 -28.56
C PHE A 64 -1.76 21.63 -29.71
N THR A 65 -0.85 22.58 -29.44
CA THR A 65 0.23 22.93 -30.36
C THR A 65 1.52 22.34 -29.79
N ARG A 66 2.18 21.46 -30.55
CA ARG A 66 3.50 20.96 -30.18
C ARG A 66 4.49 22.12 -30.30
N LEU A 67 4.98 22.60 -29.17
CA LEU A 67 6.00 23.64 -29.15
C LEU A 67 7.36 23.06 -29.55
N ALA A 68 8.16 23.86 -30.26
CA ALA A 68 9.56 23.56 -30.44
C ALA A 68 10.27 23.51 -29.09
N TRP A 69 11.32 22.69 -28.99
CA TRP A 69 12.13 22.59 -27.78
C TRP A 69 12.72 23.97 -27.40
N ASN A 70 12.59 24.37 -26.14
CA ASN A 70 13.14 25.62 -25.63
C ASN A 70 13.92 25.37 -24.33
N ARG A 71 15.25 25.47 -24.41
CA ARG A 71 16.16 25.22 -23.29
C ARG A 71 15.95 26.17 -22.12
N VAL A 72 15.71 27.46 -22.38
CA VAL A 72 15.51 28.48 -21.34
C VAL A 72 14.24 28.19 -20.55
N LEU A 73 13.14 27.90 -21.24
CA LEU A 73 11.87 27.54 -20.58
C LEU A 73 12.02 26.23 -19.79
N ALA A 74 12.67 25.22 -20.38
CA ALA A 74 12.94 23.96 -19.69
C ALA A 74 13.74 24.17 -18.41
N ASP A 75 14.80 25.00 -18.45
CA ASP A 75 15.61 25.34 -17.28
C ASP A 75 14.80 26.08 -16.19
N GLN A 76 13.79 26.87 -16.57
CA GLN A 76 12.92 27.58 -15.63
C GLN A 76 11.94 26.64 -14.89
N ILE A 77 11.43 25.60 -15.56
CA ILE A 77 10.40 24.70 -15.00
C ILE A 77 10.98 23.38 -14.46
N ARG A 78 12.25 23.10 -14.73
CA ARG A 78 12.92 21.88 -14.25
C ARG A 78 12.95 21.88 -12.71
N LYS A 79 12.64 20.73 -12.11
CA LYS A 79 12.80 20.59 -10.66
C LYS A 79 14.28 20.69 -10.32
N LYS A 80 14.61 21.36 -9.22
CA LYS A 80 16.02 21.50 -8.76
C LYS A 80 16.70 20.15 -8.52
N SER A 81 15.93 19.10 -8.21
CA SER A 81 16.40 17.73 -8.00
C SER A 81 16.78 17.00 -9.29
N ASP A 82 16.35 17.49 -10.45
CA ASP A 82 16.47 16.79 -11.71
C ASP A 82 17.50 17.55 -12.56
N PRO A 83 18.77 17.14 -12.59
CA PRO A 83 19.79 17.88 -13.34
C PRO A 83 19.54 17.78 -14.85
N PRO A 84 20.08 18.72 -15.65
CA PRO A 84 20.05 18.61 -17.11
C PRO A 84 20.83 17.38 -17.58
N SER A 85 20.52 16.89 -18.79
CA SER A 85 21.12 15.67 -19.36
C SER A 85 22.65 15.64 -19.38
N THR A 86 23.31 16.80 -19.51
CA THR A 86 24.78 16.94 -19.51
C THR A 86 25.44 16.66 -18.15
N GLN A 87 24.65 16.61 -17.08
CA GLN A 87 25.11 16.36 -15.71
C GLN A 87 24.52 15.06 -15.15
N HIS A 88 23.91 14.24 -16.01
CA HIS A 88 23.17 13.08 -15.57
C HIS A 88 24.08 11.88 -15.31
N PRO A 89 23.90 11.13 -14.20
CA PRO A 89 24.65 9.91 -13.93
C PRO A 89 24.49 8.87 -15.04
N SER A 90 25.55 8.10 -15.32
CA SER A 90 25.54 6.99 -16.29
C SER A 90 25.11 5.65 -15.70
N ASP A 91 24.66 5.65 -14.45
CA ASP A 91 24.44 4.46 -13.63
C ASP A 91 22.98 4.43 -13.15
N THR A 92 22.51 3.27 -12.69
CA THR A 92 21.21 3.12 -12.03
C THR A 92 21.36 3.41 -10.54
N ASP A 93 20.39 4.12 -9.96
CA ASP A 93 20.36 4.45 -8.53
C ASP A 93 18.90 4.51 -8.10
N GLN A 94 18.51 3.69 -7.13
CA GLN A 94 17.15 3.69 -6.60
C GLN A 94 17.11 4.54 -5.33
N LYS A 95 16.07 5.35 -5.19
CA LYS A 95 15.86 6.20 -4.04
C LYS A 95 14.41 6.17 -3.59
N MET A 96 14.22 5.90 -2.31
CA MET A 96 12.91 5.99 -1.70
C MET A 96 12.35 7.42 -1.79
N LEU A 97 11.12 7.53 -2.30
CA LEU A 97 10.38 8.78 -2.34
C LEU A 97 9.57 8.94 -1.03
N ILE A 98 10.07 9.80 -0.13
CA ILE A 98 9.48 10.03 1.20
C ILE A 98 8.00 10.40 1.15
N SER A 99 7.59 11.19 0.15
CA SER A 99 6.18 11.62 0.03
C SER A 99 5.23 10.44 -0.15
N GLY A 100 5.69 9.35 -0.78
CA GLY A 100 4.96 8.08 -0.82
C GLY A 100 4.88 7.47 0.59
N LEU A 101 6.01 7.32 1.28
CA LEU A 101 6.04 6.73 2.62
C LEU A 101 5.19 7.48 3.66
N ALA A 102 5.04 8.79 3.49
CA ALA A 102 4.21 9.63 4.36
C ALA A 102 2.69 9.40 4.16
N SER A 103 2.29 8.82 3.02
CA SER A 103 0.91 8.44 2.71
C SER A 103 0.56 7.18 3.48
N THR A 104 -0.07 7.34 4.65
CA THR A 104 -0.37 6.24 5.58
C THR A 104 -1.85 6.17 5.96
N LEU A 105 -2.33 4.95 6.20
CA LEU A 105 -3.69 4.65 6.63
C LEU A 105 -3.64 3.56 7.70
N VAL A 106 -4.60 3.56 8.62
CA VAL A 106 -4.69 2.52 9.66
C VAL A 106 -6.00 1.78 9.51
N GLN A 107 -5.92 0.47 9.27
CA GLN A 107 -7.08 -0.39 9.02
C GLN A 107 -7.08 -1.56 10.01
N TYR A 108 -8.27 -1.99 10.42
CA TYR A 108 -8.46 -3.27 11.08
C TYR A 108 -8.95 -4.29 10.06
N LYS A 109 -8.30 -5.46 10.01
CA LYS A 109 -8.70 -6.56 9.13
C LYS A 109 -8.64 -7.86 9.92
N TYR A 110 -9.65 -8.70 9.73
CA TYR A 110 -9.70 -10.04 10.30
C TYR A 110 -8.99 -11.04 9.38
N PHE A 111 -8.15 -11.90 9.95
CA PHE A 111 -7.44 -12.96 9.24
C PHE A 111 -7.68 -14.32 9.90
N ASP A 112 -8.06 -15.31 9.10
CA ASP A 112 -8.20 -16.69 9.54
C ASP A 112 -6.91 -17.51 9.28
N ASN A 113 -6.94 -18.81 9.57
CA ASN A 113 -5.80 -19.71 9.33
C ASN A 113 -5.50 -19.95 7.84
N ALA A 114 -6.45 -19.66 6.94
CA ALA A 114 -6.27 -19.87 5.50
C ALA A 114 -5.65 -18.65 4.80
N SER A 115 -5.65 -17.50 5.47
CA SER A 115 -5.20 -16.21 4.94
C SER A 115 -3.77 -16.25 4.42
N CYS A 116 -3.58 -15.76 3.19
CA CYS A 116 -2.30 -15.74 2.49
C CYS A 116 -1.24 -14.96 3.28
N GLU A 117 -1.66 -13.86 3.91
CA GLU A 117 -0.80 -12.95 4.64
C GLU A 117 -0.14 -13.60 5.87
N LEU A 118 -0.73 -14.67 6.40
CA LEU A 118 -0.12 -15.52 7.43
C LEU A 118 0.99 -16.41 6.86
N LYS A 119 0.79 -16.96 5.66
CA LYS A 119 1.77 -17.80 4.95
C LYS A 119 2.92 -16.99 4.35
N GLU A 120 2.69 -15.72 4.08
CA GLU A 120 3.68 -14.73 3.61
C GLU A 120 4.43 -13.98 4.73
N PRO A 121 4.45 -14.56 5.94
CA PRO A 121 4.59 -13.90 7.26
C PRO A 121 4.55 -12.36 7.28
N CYS A 122 3.48 -11.74 6.76
CA CYS A 122 3.31 -10.28 6.77
C CYS A 122 2.27 -9.78 7.80
N ILE A 123 1.74 -10.71 8.61
CA ILE A 123 0.97 -10.45 9.83
C ILE A 123 1.52 -11.30 10.99
N GLY A 124 1.36 -10.81 12.22
CA GLY A 124 1.87 -11.47 13.42
C GLY A 124 0.97 -12.57 13.99
N GLY A 125 -0.18 -12.86 13.37
CA GLY A 125 -1.11 -13.91 13.81
C GLY A 125 -2.50 -13.77 13.20
N THR A 126 -3.39 -14.70 13.54
CA THR A 126 -4.80 -14.68 13.14
C THR A 126 -5.67 -13.80 14.05
N GLY A 127 -6.95 -13.66 13.69
CA GLY A 127 -7.93 -12.80 14.35
C GLY A 127 -7.93 -11.38 13.77
N TRP A 128 -8.54 -10.44 14.51
CA TRP A 128 -8.47 -9.02 14.18
C TRP A 128 -7.03 -8.50 14.33
N ARG A 129 -6.52 -7.89 13.27
CA ARG A 129 -5.20 -7.24 13.22
C ARG A 129 -5.37 -5.76 12.94
N ARG A 130 -4.55 -4.93 13.58
CA ARG A 130 -4.41 -3.51 13.26
C ARG A 130 -3.19 -3.32 12.37
N LEU A 131 -3.40 -2.76 11.19
CA LEU A 131 -2.40 -2.62 10.15
C LEU A 131 -2.13 -1.15 9.88
N LEU A 132 -0.85 -0.76 9.89
CA LEU A 132 -0.39 0.54 9.40
C LEU A 132 0.00 0.37 7.93
N LEU A 133 -0.91 0.75 7.03
CA LEU A 133 -0.71 0.72 5.59
C LEU A 133 0.07 1.96 5.16
N PHE A 134 0.89 1.82 4.12
CA PHE A 134 1.69 2.91 3.56
C PHE A 134 1.97 2.70 2.08
N ASP A 135 2.13 3.78 1.32
CA ASP A 135 2.71 3.66 -0.02
C ASP A 135 4.24 3.46 0.10
N SER A 136 4.84 2.70 -0.81
CA SER A 136 6.29 2.68 -1.01
C SER A 136 6.61 2.93 -2.46
N SER A 137 7.30 4.03 -2.73
CA SER A 137 7.71 4.45 -4.06
C SER A 137 9.22 4.53 -4.13
N ASP A 138 9.82 3.76 -5.03
CA ASP A 138 11.26 3.76 -5.27
C ASP A 138 11.57 4.38 -6.63
N GLU A 139 12.24 5.53 -6.63
CA GLU A 139 12.56 6.32 -7.81
C GLU A 139 13.92 5.94 -8.37
N ASN A 140 14.01 5.65 -9.67
CA ASN A 140 15.30 5.56 -10.34
C ASN A 140 15.82 6.96 -10.61
N ILE A 141 16.64 7.50 -9.70
CA ILE A 141 17.33 8.78 -9.88
C ILE A 141 18.62 8.65 -10.69
N GLY A 142 18.97 7.43 -11.08
CA GLY A 142 20.05 7.13 -12.02
C GLY A 142 19.65 7.37 -13.48
N GLY A 143 20.64 7.43 -14.37
CA GLY A 143 20.43 7.75 -15.79
C GLY A 143 20.31 6.59 -16.74
N VAL A 144 20.39 5.39 -16.20
CA VAL A 144 20.13 4.18 -16.95
C VAL A 144 19.09 3.36 -16.21
N ASN A 145 18.31 2.63 -17.00
CA ASN A 145 17.23 1.81 -16.49
C ASN A 145 17.75 0.76 -15.52
N LEU A 146 17.06 0.58 -14.38
CA LEU A 146 17.15 -0.66 -13.63
C LEU A 146 16.54 -1.75 -14.51
N ILE A 147 17.31 -2.78 -14.86
CA ILE A 147 16.81 -3.91 -15.66
C ILE A 147 16.81 -5.15 -14.79
N ILE A 148 15.64 -5.77 -14.65
CA ILE A 148 15.52 -7.11 -14.09
C ILE A 148 15.38 -8.13 -15.21
N GLY A 149 14.50 -7.83 -16.16
CA GLY A 149 14.22 -8.67 -17.32
C GLY A 149 12.87 -9.38 -17.22
N GLN A 150 12.64 -10.33 -18.12
CA GLN A 150 11.44 -11.15 -18.08
C GLN A 150 11.47 -12.08 -16.86
N ILE A 151 10.33 -12.54 -16.35
CA ILE A 151 10.27 -13.57 -15.27
C ILE A 151 9.77 -14.91 -15.80
N TYR A 152 8.94 -14.90 -16.84
CA TYR A 152 8.41 -16.10 -17.49
C TYR A 152 8.69 -16.06 -18.98
N ILE A 153 8.89 -17.22 -19.59
CA ILE A 153 8.82 -17.41 -21.03
C ILE A 153 7.42 -17.95 -21.36
N ILE A 154 6.79 -17.43 -22.41
CA ILE A 154 5.53 -17.98 -22.94
C ILE A 154 5.90 -18.95 -24.06
N LEU A 155 5.52 -20.22 -23.90
CA LEU A 155 5.70 -21.25 -24.91
C LEU A 155 4.63 -21.12 -26.02
N ASP A 156 4.88 -21.71 -27.19
CA ASP A 156 3.96 -21.65 -28.35
C ASP A 156 2.55 -22.15 -28.05
N ASN A 157 2.40 -23.04 -27.06
CA ASN A 157 1.12 -23.54 -26.58
C ASN A 157 0.43 -22.63 -25.55
N GLY A 158 0.93 -21.41 -25.34
CA GLY A 158 0.43 -20.43 -24.36
C GLY A 158 0.84 -20.69 -22.91
N THR A 159 1.62 -21.74 -22.63
CA THR A 159 2.04 -22.08 -21.25
C THR A 159 3.17 -21.16 -20.79
N GLN A 160 3.07 -20.64 -19.56
CA GLN A 160 4.15 -19.87 -18.92
C GLN A 160 5.13 -20.80 -18.20
N GLN A 161 6.42 -20.64 -18.48
CA GLN A 161 7.50 -21.33 -17.78
C GLN A 161 8.43 -20.32 -17.10
N PRO A 162 8.97 -20.62 -15.90
CA PRO A 162 9.96 -19.76 -15.26
C PRO A 162 11.18 -19.58 -16.16
N ASN A 163 11.65 -18.34 -16.30
CA ASN A 163 12.84 -18.05 -17.09
C ASN A 163 14.13 -18.10 -16.23
N VAL A 164 15.26 -17.74 -16.85
CA VAL A 164 16.55 -17.68 -16.17
C VAL A 164 16.54 -16.81 -14.89
N VAL A 165 15.87 -15.65 -14.91
CA VAL A 165 15.75 -14.75 -13.75
C VAL A 165 15.00 -15.41 -12.60
N ALA A 166 13.89 -16.11 -12.90
CA ALA A 166 13.15 -16.88 -11.90
C ALA A 166 13.98 -18.05 -11.34
N ASN A 167 14.78 -18.71 -12.19
CA ASN A 167 15.62 -19.84 -11.81
C ASN A 167 16.85 -19.46 -10.97
N HIS A 168 17.19 -18.17 -10.88
CA HIS A 168 18.29 -17.66 -10.05
C HIS A 168 17.93 -17.46 -8.57
N GLY A 169 16.71 -17.86 -8.14
CA GLY A 169 16.30 -17.84 -6.73
C GLY A 169 16.02 -16.45 -6.14
N LEU A 170 16.11 -15.38 -6.94
CA LEU A 170 15.70 -14.02 -6.56
C LEU A 170 14.18 -13.89 -6.41
N TYR A 171 13.48 -14.66 -7.23
CA TYR A 171 12.03 -14.71 -7.26
C TYR A 171 11.56 -16.04 -6.65
N GLN A 172 10.53 -15.98 -5.82
CA GLN A 172 9.84 -17.16 -5.31
C GLN A 172 8.40 -17.17 -5.80
N TYR A 173 7.94 -18.29 -6.33
CA TYR A 173 6.53 -18.46 -6.66
C TYR A 173 5.71 -18.47 -5.38
N ASP A 174 4.72 -17.58 -5.31
CA ASP A 174 3.75 -17.61 -4.23
C ASP A 174 2.51 -18.41 -4.67
N PRO A 175 2.21 -19.57 -4.04
CA PRO A 175 1.04 -20.38 -4.41
C PRO A 175 -0.29 -19.71 -4.08
N CYS A 176 -0.31 -18.80 -3.11
CA CYS A 176 -1.48 -18.07 -2.67
C CYS A 176 -1.87 -16.97 -3.67
N HIS A 177 -0.90 -16.29 -4.26
CA HIS A 177 -1.11 -15.22 -5.25
C HIS A 177 -0.84 -15.66 -6.69
N ARG A 178 -0.35 -16.88 -6.87
CA ARG A 178 -0.11 -17.57 -8.14
C ARG A 178 0.79 -16.81 -9.10
N HIS A 179 1.74 -16.06 -8.55
CA HIS A 179 2.78 -15.37 -9.29
C HIS A 179 4.09 -15.30 -8.48
N TYR A 180 5.20 -15.03 -9.16
CA TYR A 180 6.50 -14.83 -8.52
C TYR A 180 6.58 -13.51 -7.76
N HIS A 181 7.17 -13.56 -6.57
CA HIS A 181 7.56 -12.40 -5.75
C HIS A 181 9.07 -12.24 -5.71
N PHE A 182 9.54 -11.00 -5.84
CA PHE A 182 10.92 -10.63 -5.56
C PHE A 182 11.15 -10.53 -4.04
N LYS A 183 12.03 -11.36 -3.49
CA LYS A 183 12.18 -11.47 -2.02
C LYS A 183 12.92 -10.33 -1.34
N TYR A 184 13.74 -9.60 -2.09
CA TYR A 184 14.81 -8.76 -1.53
C TYR A 184 14.56 -7.27 -1.79
N TYR A 185 13.29 -6.86 -1.84
CA TYR A 185 12.89 -5.51 -2.23
C TYR A 185 13.21 -4.47 -1.16
N GLY A 186 12.68 -4.65 0.05
CA GLY A 186 12.88 -3.69 1.13
C GLY A 186 12.38 -4.17 2.48
N THR A 187 12.84 -3.50 3.53
CA THR A 187 12.39 -3.73 4.91
C THR A 187 11.78 -2.44 5.45
N PHE A 188 10.67 -2.57 6.16
CA PHE A 188 9.97 -1.45 6.77
C PHE A 188 9.85 -1.69 8.27
N THR A 189 10.04 -0.64 9.07
CA THR A 189 9.91 -0.71 10.54
C THR A 189 9.13 0.47 11.08
N PHE A 190 8.30 0.25 12.10
CA PHE A 190 7.60 1.33 12.80
C PHE A 190 8.03 1.38 14.27
N GLY A 191 8.62 2.51 14.68
CA GLY A 191 9.21 2.67 16.01
C GLY A 191 10.42 1.76 16.21
N ASN A 192 10.22 0.62 16.87
CA ASN A 192 11.29 -0.36 17.13
C ASN A 192 11.24 -1.56 16.17
N SER A 193 12.32 -2.32 16.11
CA SER A 193 12.49 -3.45 15.18
C SER A 193 11.53 -4.63 15.38
N LYS A 194 10.76 -4.68 16.48
CA LYS A 194 9.73 -5.73 16.67
C LYS A 194 8.56 -5.57 15.71
N PHE A 195 8.29 -4.33 15.26
CA PHE A 195 7.23 -4.01 14.32
C PHE A 195 7.86 -3.79 12.95
N GLN A 196 8.16 -4.89 12.29
CA GLN A 196 8.82 -4.88 10.99
C GLN A 196 8.04 -5.70 9.97
N ASN A 197 8.18 -5.31 8.71
CA ASN A 197 7.75 -6.11 7.57
C ASN A 197 8.91 -6.18 6.56
N ALA A 198 9.36 -7.39 6.26
CA ALA A 198 10.23 -7.64 5.12
C ALA A 198 9.35 -7.74 3.88
N LYS A 199 9.21 -6.62 3.17
CA LYS A 199 8.34 -6.56 2.00
C LYS A 199 8.98 -7.35 0.87
N ARG A 200 8.19 -8.28 0.33
CA ARG A 200 8.46 -8.90 -0.96
C ARG A 200 7.91 -7.97 -2.06
N GLY A 201 8.71 -7.69 -3.07
CA GLY A 201 8.22 -7.03 -4.28
C GLY A 201 7.32 -7.99 -5.06
N PHE A 202 6.22 -7.49 -5.63
CA PHE A 202 5.37 -8.28 -6.53
C PHE A 202 5.96 -8.26 -7.94
N CYS A 203 6.16 -7.06 -8.50
CA CYS A 203 6.91 -6.87 -9.74
C CYS A 203 7.56 -5.49 -9.75
N ILE A 204 8.77 -5.39 -10.31
CA ILE A 204 9.45 -4.11 -10.44
C ILE A 204 9.03 -3.48 -11.77
N GLN A 205 8.32 -2.36 -11.72
CA GLN A 205 7.76 -1.71 -12.90
C GLN A 205 7.79 -0.18 -12.77
N SER A 206 7.77 0.53 -13.89
CA SER A 206 7.65 1.98 -13.93
C SER A 206 6.18 2.40 -13.84
N THR A 207 5.73 2.69 -12.62
CA THR A 207 4.35 3.11 -12.30
C THR A 207 4.07 4.59 -12.53
N GLY A 208 5.10 5.44 -12.52
CA GLY A 208 4.94 6.88 -12.71
C GLY A 208 6.26 7.58 -12.99
N ARG A 209 6.22 8.68 -13.74
CA ARG A 209 7.40 9.48 -14.07
C ARG A 209 7.50 10.67 -13.12
N GLN A 210 8.50 10.67 -12.26
CA GLN A 210 8.72 11.75 -11.29
C GLN A 210 9.63 12.85 -11.84
N ALA A 211 10.64 12.46 -12.61
CA ALA A 211 11.58 13.41 -13.18
C ALA A 211 10.90 14.33 -14.20
N ASN A 212 11.13 15.62 -14.07
CA ASN A 212 10.75 16.63 -15.06
C ASN A 212 11.98 17.08 -15.85
N ALA A 213 12.63 16.14 -16.55
CA ALA A 213 13.85 16.41 -17.29
C ALA A 213 13.97 15.58 -18.57
N GLU A 214 14.80 16.03 -19.50
CA GLU A 214 14.89 15.52 -20.88
C GLU A 214 15.52 14.13 -20.97
N TRP A 215 16.37 13.78 -20.00
CA TRP A 215 17.02 12.48 -19.91
C TRP A 215 16.05 11.37 -19.49
N SER A 216 14.95 11.71 -18.82
CA SER A 216 13.95 10.73 -18.42
C SER A 216 12.97 10.50 -19.58
N PRO A 217 12.84 9.27 -20.09
CA PRO A 217 11.98 8.99 -21.23
C PRO A 217 10.52 9.24 -20.88
N LEU A 218 9.73 9.65 -21.88
CA LEU A 218 8.28 9.87 -21.74
C LEU A 218 7.47 8.56 -21.74
N TRP A 219 8.13 7.43 -22.04
CA TRP A 219 7.54 6.09 -22.04
C TRP A 219 8.53 5.11 -21.42
N SER A 220 8.03 4.06 -20.78
CA SER A 220 8.84 3.01 -20.15
C SER A 220 8.47 1.63 -20.72
N PRO A 221 9.46 0.79 -21.08
CA PRO A 221 9.20 -0.61 -21.44
C PRO A 221 8.76 -1.46 -20.25
N PHE A 222 8.95 -0.97 -19.02
CA PHE A 222 8.61 -1.67 -17.79
C PHE A 222 7.22 -1.26 -17.27
N TYR A 223 6.23 -1.14 -18.17
CA TYR A 223 4.88 -0.66 -17.80
C TYR A 223 3.99 -1.75 -17.18
N ASN A 224 4.47 -3.00 -17.13
CA ASN A 224 3.78 -4.12 -16.51
C ASN A 224 4.78 -5.15 -15.97
N CYS A 225 4.28 -6.18 -15.27
CA CYS A 225 5.11 -7.20 -14.62
C CYS A 225 5.77 -8.22 -15.56
N THR A 226 5.53 -8.19 -16.88
CA THR A 226 6.07 -9.17 -17.85
C THR A 226 7.55 -8.98 -18.04
N TYR A 227 7.98 -7.74 -18.29
CA TYR A 227 9.38 -7.35 -18.43
C TYR A 227 9.68 -6.29 -17.37
N GLN A 228 10.40 -6.70 -16.33
CA GLN A 228 10.55 -5.94 -15.10
C GLN A 228 11.80 -5.05 -15.11
N GLY A 229 11.66 -3.92 -14.45
CA GLY A 229 12.68 -2.88 -14.35
C GLY A 229 12.06 -1.54 -13.96
N ASN A 230 12.91 -0.53 -13.82
CA ASN A 230 12.47 0.84 -13.56
C ASN A 230 13.27 1.83 -14.41
N SER A 231 12.58 2.53 -15.30
CA SER A 231 13.18 3.51 -16.21
C SER A 231 13.80 4.69 -15.46
N ALA A 232 14.85 5.28 -16.03
CA ALA A 232 15.47 6.49 -15.48
C ALA A 232 14.43 7.61 -15.26
N GLY A 233 14.31 8.10 -14.02
CA GLY A 233 13.38 9.16 -13.61
C GLY A 233 11.95 8.69 -13.35
N TRP A 234 11.73 7.37 -13.30
CA TRP A 234 10.45 6.76 -12.98
C TRP A 234 10.47 6.12 -11.59
N THR A 235 9.28 5.94 -11.01
CA THR A 235 9.05 5.25 -9.74
C THR A 235 8.43 3.88 -9.93
N ASP A 236 8.87 2.92 -9.14
CA ASP A 236 8.11 1.72 -8.82
C ASP A 236 7.32 1.94 -7.52
N THR A 237 5.99 1.90 -7.60
CA THR A 237 5.11 2.27 -6.48
C THR A 237 4.21 1.12 -6.10
N TYR A 238 4.33 0.70 -4.84
CA TYR A 238 3.41 -0.20 -4.16
C TYR A 238 2.52 0.62 -3.25
N GLN A 239 1.22 0.63 -3.51
CA GLN A 239 0.29 1.48 -2.79
C GLN A 239 -0.19 0.82 -1.50
N ALA A 240 -0.46 1.63 -0.50
CA ALA A 240 -1.21 1.27 0.69
C ALA A 240 -2.44 0.45 0.28
N GLY A 241 -2.61 -0.70 0.90
CA GLY A 241 -3.82 -1.49 0.70
C GLY A 241 -3.71 -2.65 -0.27
N ILE A 242 -2.60 -2.84 -0.99
CA ILE A 242 -2.29 -4.16 -1.55
C ILE A 242 -1.84 -5.12 -0.43
N PRO A 243 -1.94 -6.45 -0.60
CA PRO A 243 -1.50 -7.42 0.39
C PRO A 243 -0.05 -7.21 0.84
N CYS A 244 0.17 -7.37 2.14
CA CYS A 244 1.45 -7.20 2.80
C CYS A 244 2.09 -5.81 2.62
N GLN A 245 1.35 -4.78 2.20
CA GLN A 245 1.81 -3.38 2.16
C GLN A 245 1.38 -2.63 3.41
N TRP A 246 1.87 -3.12 4.54
CA TRP A 246 1.60 -2.58 5.86
C TRP A 246 2.63 -3.07 6.88
N ILE A 247 2.63 -2.49 8.07
CA ILE A 247 3.23 -3.10 9.26
C ILE A 247 2.08 -3.52 10.19
N ASP A 248 2.14 -4.74 10.67
CA ASP A 248 1.21 -5.21 11.69
C ASP A 248 1.56 -4.57 13.04
N VAL A 249 0.73 -3.62 13.46
CA VAL A 249 0.87 -2.81 14.66
C VAL A 249 -0.15 -3.21 15.73
N THR A 250 -0.67 -4.45 15.66
CA THR A 250 -1.70 -4.97 16.59
C THR A 250 -1.27 -4.89 18.05
N ASN A 251 0.00 -5.18 18.33
CA ASN A 251 0.56 -5.17 19.69
C ASN A 251 1.23 -3.84 20.06
N TYR A 252 1.11 -2.81 19.22
CA TYR A 252 1.67 -1.49 19.51
C TYR A 252 0.72 -0.72 20.45
N ASN A 253 1.17 -0.36 21.64
CA ASN A 253 0.27 0.22 22.64
C ASN A 253 -0.10 1.68 22.29
N THR A 254 -1.35 1.91 21.89
CA THR A 254 -1.94 3.26 21.77
C THR A 254 -3.23 3.41 22.59
N LYS A 255 -3.41 2.60 23.65
CA LYS A 255 -4.64 2.61 24.47
C LYS A 255 -4.92 3.95 25.15
N ALA A 256 -3.86 4.62 25.62
CA ALA A 256 -3.95 5.89 26.32
C ALA A 256 -4.17 7.08 25.37
N SER A 257 -3.42 7.13 24.27
CA SER A 257 -3.48 8.20 23.28
C SER A 257 -2.90 7.74 21.94
N ALA A 258 -3.12 8.54 20.89
CA ALA A 258 -2.36 8.41 19.66
C ALA A 258 -0.86 8.58 19.93
N VAL A 259 -0.03 7.93 19.12
CA VAL A 259 1.43 7.96 19.19
C VAL A 259 1.98 8.44 17.85
N HIS A 260 3.04 9.25 17.89
CA HIS A 260 3.80 9.62 16.70
C HIS A 260 5.15 8.91 16.78
N ASP A 261 5.45 8.07 15.81
CA ASP A 261 6.75 7.39 15.74
C ASP A 261 7.27 7.32 14.30
N SER A 262 8.50 6.86 14.14
CA SER A 262 9.21 6.78 12.88
C SER A 262 8.79 5.54 12.10
N LEU A 263 8.24 5.74 10.91
CA LEU A 263 8.13 4.72 9.86
C LEU A 263 9.39 4.81 9.00
N LYS A 264 10.22 3.77 9.05
CA LYS A 264 11.48 3.68 8.31
C LYS A 264 11.36 2.70 7.18
N ALA A 265 11.85 3.07 6.01
CA ALA A 265 12.06 2.19 4.87
C ALA A 265 13.56 1.97 4.69
N ASN A 266 13.95 0.74 4.36
CA ASN A 266 15.31 0.39 3.93
C ASN A 266 15.21 -0.47 2.67
N MET A 267 15.44 0.16 1.54
CA MET A 267 15.30 -0.40 0.19
C MET A 267 16.57 -1.11 -0.26
N ASN A 268 16.41 -2.19 -1.02
CA ASN A 268 17.50 -3.04 -1.49
C ASN A 268 18.57 -3.36 -0.41
N PRO A 269 18.18 -3.74 0.83
CA PRO A 269 19.11 -3.84 1.96
C PRO A 269 20.19 -4.91 1.74
N ASP A 270 19.86 -5.95 0.97
CA ASP A 270 20.73 -7.07 0.63
C ASP A 270 21.51 -6.86 -0.68
N LYS A 271 21.31 -5.70 -1.34
CA LYS A 271 21.99 -5.31 -2.58
C LYS A 271 21.79 -6.32 -3.72
N MET A 272 20.54 -6.76 -3.87
CA MET A 272 20.10 -7.70 -4.90
C MET A 272 19.69 -7.00 -6.19
N LEU A 273 19.25 -5.75 -6.11
CA LEU A 273 19.06 -4.88 -7.28
C LEU A 273 20.40 -4.27 -7.70
N CYS A 274 20.66 -4.22 -9.01
CA CYS A 274 21.85 -3.58 -9.56
C CYS A 274 21.66 -2.06 -9.61
N GLU A 275 21.99 -1.41 -8.51
CA GLU A 275 22.16 0.04 -8.42
C GLU A 275 23.60 0.38 -8.84
N GLY A 276 23.80 0.49 -10.16
CA GLY A 276 25.09 0.74 -10.81
C GLY A 276 24.99 0.52 -12.32
N LYS A 277 26.09 0.10 -12.94
CA LYS A 277 26.15 -0.35 -14.32
C LYS A 277 26.03 -1.87 -14.40
N LEU A 278 24.94 -2.33 -14.99
CA LEU A 278 24.72 -3.75 -15.28
C LEU A 278 25.82 -4.30 -16.19
N VAL A 279 26.37 -5.47 -15.84
CA VAL A 279 27.40 -6.14 -16.66
C VAL A 279 26.74 -7.15 -17.58
N LEU A 280 27.03 -7.02 -18.87
CA LEU A 280 26.56 -7.90 -19.91
C LEU A 280 27.71 -8.72 -20.49
N ASP A 281 27.40 -9.91 -21.00
CA ASP A 281 28.32 -10.70 -21.81
C ASP A 281 28.44 -10.18 -23.26
N SER A 282 29.21 -10.86 -24.09
CA SER A 282 29.39 -10.49 -25.51
C SER A 282 28.12 -10.60 -26.35
N ALA A 283 27.09 -11.33 -25.88
CA ALA A 283 25.78 -11.45 -26.52
C ALA A 283 24.76 -10.42 -25.98
N GLY A 284 25.17 -9.55 -25.05
CA GLY A 284 24.30 -8.56 -24.42
C GLY A 284 23.41 -9.12 -23.32
N GLN A 285 23.66 -10.34 -22.83
CA GLN A 285 22.90 -10.96 -21.75
C GLN A 285 23.49 -10.63 -20.39
N GLN A 286 22.64 -10.56 -19.35
CA GLN A 286 23.08 -10.29 -17.99
C GLN A 286 24.00 -11.39 -17.46
N ILE A 287 25.15 -11.00 -16.90
CA ILE A 287 26.01 -11.94 -16.16
C ILE A 287 25.48 -12.06 -14.73
N TRP A 288 25.39 -13.29 -14.22
CA TRP A 288 24.91 -13.57 -12.87
C TRP A 288 26.05 -14.01 -11.96
N VAL A 289 26.04 -13.57 -10.70
CA VAL A 289 27.02 -13.94 -9.68
C VAL A 289 26.33 -14.60 -8.49
N ALA A 290 26.96 -15.64 -7.94
CA ALA A 290 26.45 -16.34 -6.77
C ALA A 290 26.43 -15.40 -5.55
N THR A 291 25.42 -15.55 -4.70
CA THR A 291 25.34 -14.85 -3.41
C THR A 291 25.47 -15.84 -2.25
N LYS A 292 25.57 -15.32 -1.03
CA LYS A 292 25.51 -16.13 0.19
C LYS A 292 24.11 -16.65 0.53
N PHE A 293 23.07 -16.16 -0.15
CA PHE A 293 21.69 -16.49 0.17
C PHE A 293 21.28 -17.82 -0.44
N ARG A 294 20.36 -18.51 0.24
CA ARG A 294 19.80 -19.79 -0.17
C ARG A 294 18.30 -19.64 -0.39
N ALA A 295 17.80 -20.24 -1.47
CA ALA A 295 16.38 -20.38 -1.72
C ALA A 295 15.76 -21.43 -0.77
N VAL A 296 14.43 -21.56 -0.80
CA VAL A 296 13.70 -22.46 0.12
C VAL A 296 14.06 -23.93 -0.09
N ASP A 297 14.45 -24.29 -1.31
CA ASP A 297 14.94 -25.61 -1.71
C ASP A 297 16.47 -25.75 -1.55
N ASN A 298 17.11 -24.84 -0.81
CA ASN A 298 18.55 -24.77 -0.55
C ASN A 298 19.43 -24.48 -1.78
N GLN A 299 18.84 -24.08 -2.92
CA GLN A 299 19.63 -23.64 -4.07
C GLN A 299 20.33 -22.30 -3.81
N THR A 300 21.48 -22.08 -4.45
CA THR A 300 22.19 -20.78 -4.41
C THR A 300 21.30 -19.71 -5.05
N VAL A 301 21.11 -18.59 -4.36
CA VAL A 301 20.52 -17.40 -4.97
C VAL A 301 21.62 -16.64 -5.71
N TYR A 302 21.37 -16.26 -6.95
CA TYR A 302 22.28 -15.44 -7.75
C TYR A 302 21.75 -14.01 -7.83
N LYS A 303 22.58 -13.06 -8.23
CA LYS A 303 22.18 -11.67 -8.51
C LYS A 303 22.87 -11.17 -9.78
N PRO A 304 22.34 -10.14 -10.47
CA PRO A 304 23.01 -9.61 -11.64
C PRO A 304 24.35 -8.98 -11.24
N LYS A 305 25.39 -9.26 -12.03
CA LYS A 305 26.69 -8.63 -11.85
C LYS A 305 26.55 -7.15 -12.14
N CYS A 306 27.01 -6.35 -11.19
CA CYS A 306 26.84 -4.91 -11.22
C CYS A 306 28.21 -4.26 -11.00
N ILE A 307 28.67 -3.44 -11.95
CA ILE A 307 29.85 -2.59 -11.79
C ILE A 307 29.34 -1.23 -11.36
N ILE A 308 29.85 -0.70 -10.27
CA ILE A 308 29.55 0.65 -9.85
C ILE A 308 30.38 1.62 -10.71
N GLY A 309 29.78 2.70 -11.24
CA GLY A 309 30.52 3.70 -11.99
C GLY A 309 31.49 4.52 -11.14
N THR A 310 32.32 5.33 -11.81
CA THR A 310 33.37 6.16 -11.21
C THR A 310 32.85 7.47 -10.59
N ASN A 311 31.54 7.65 -10.50
CA ASN A 311 30.93 8.86 -9.94
C ASN A 311 31.02 8.81 -8.41
N PRO A 312 31.58 9.84 -7.73
CA PRO A 312 31.65 9.89 -6.27
C PRO A 312 30.30 9.69 -5.56
N SER A 313 29.18 9.96 -6.23
CA SER A 313 27.86 9.67 -5.71
C SER A 313 27.51 8.19 -5.75
N THR A 314 28.09 7.33 -6.60
CA THR A 314 27.74 5.90 -6.76
C THR A 314 28.70 4.91 -6.07
N LEU A 315 29.91 5.34 -5.68
CA LEU A 315 31.12 4.55 -5.38
C LEU A 315 31.13 3.51 -4.22
N LYS A 316 30.02 2.99 -3.67
CA LYS A 316 30.12 2.03 -2.52
C LYS A 316 29.31 0.72 -2.56
N ASN A 317 28.54 0.44 -3.62
CA ASN A 317 27.47 -0.55 -3.53
C ASN A 317 27.58 -1.69 -4.55
N ASN A 318 28.06 -2.86 -4.11
CA ASN A 318 28.35 -4.06 -4.92
C ASN A 318 29.76 -4.15 -5.52
N VAL A 319 30.81 -3.91 -4.72
CA VAL A 319 32.01 -4.70 -4.96
C VAL A 319 31.62 -6.16 -4.75
N ASP A 320 31.88 -7.00 -5.74
CA ASP A 320 31.93 -8.46 -5.56
C ASP A 320 32.55 -8.73 -4.19
N GLU A 321 31.94 -9.60 -3.38
CA GLU A 321 32.61 -10.10 -2.17
C GLU A 321 33.86 -10.85 -2.64
N ILE A 322 34.95 -10.13 -2.90
CA ILE A 322 36.26 -10.73 -3.09
C ILE A 322 36.65 -11.18 -1.70
N TRP A 323 36.36 -12.43 -1.41
CA TRP A 323 36.76 -13.10 -0.20
C TRP A 323 38.29 -13.21 -0.21
N VAL A 324 38.95 -12.53 0.73
CA VAL A 324 40.39 -12.67 0.94
C VAL A 324 40.62 -13.69 2.05
N ALA A 325 41.55 -14.61 1.81
CA ALA A 325 41.98 -15.56 2.83
C ALA A 325 42.44 -14.79 4.08
N THR A 326 41.91 -15.15 5.24
CA THR A 326 42.47 -14.68 6.51
C THR A 326 43.60 -15.59 6.95
N LYS A 327 44.34 -15.16 7.97
CA LYS A 327 45.30 -15.99 8.66
C LYS A 327 44.66 -17.02 9.61
N PHE A 328 43.34 -17.03 9.75
CA PHE A 328 42.64 -17.91 10.67
C PHE A 328 42.19 -19.21 9.97
N ARG A 329 42.25 -20.30 10.74
CA ARG A 329 41.77 -21.63 10.34
C ARG A 329 40.51 -21.95 11.14
N ALA A 330 39.52 -22.56 10.51
CA ALA A 330 38.36 -23.13 11.20
C ALA A 330 38.76 -24.41 11.95
N VAL A 331 37.86 -24.93 12.79
CA VAL A 331 38.12 -26.11 13.64
C VAL A 331 38.41 -27.38 12.81
N ASP A 332 37.95 -27.41 11.56
CA ASP A 332 38.23 -28.46 10.56
C ASP A 332 39.44 -28.14 9.65
N ASN A 333 40.28 -27.18 10.06
CA ASN A 333 41.49 -26.72 9.38
C ASN A 333 41.28 -26.03 8.01
N GLN A 334 40.04 -25.69 7.65
CA GLN A 334 39.76 -24.89 6.45
C GLN A 334 40.18 -23.42 6.65
N THR A 335 40.65 -22.79 5.57
CA THR A 335 40.99 -21.36 5.58
C THR A 335 39.72 -20.53 5.79
N VAL A 336 39.70 -19.70 6.83
CA VAL A 336 38.60 -18.75 7.04
C VAL A 336 38.82 -17.57 6.11
N TYR A 337 37.82 -17.24 5.30
CA TYR A 337 37.85 -16.07 4.42
C TYR A 337 37.12 -14.89 5.07
N LYS A 338 37.56 -13.66 4.75
CA LYS A 338 36.84 -12.43 5.10
C LYS A 338 36.53 -11.60 3.85
N PRO A 339 35.51 -10.74 3.88
CA PRO A 339 35.29 -9.78 2.80
C PRO A 339 36.48 -8.83 2.63
N LYS A 340 36.94 -8.59 1.40
CA LYS A 340 37.90 -7.52 1.09
C LYS A 340 37.20 -6.16 1.14
N CYS A 341 37.34 -5.45 2.25
CA CYS A 341 36.87 -4.06 2.35
C CYS A 341 37.80 -3.14 1.57
N ILE A 342 37.33 -2.56 0.46
CA ILE A 342 37.91 -1.33 -0.09
C ILE A 342 37.12 -0.18 0.53
N ILE A 343 37.72 0.55 1.47
CA ILE A 343 37.09 1.70 2.11
C ILE A 343 37.15 2.87 1.12
N GLY A 344 36.06 3.06 0.36
CA GLY A 344 35.85 4.30 -0.39
C GLY A 344 35.61 5.49 0.56
N THR A 345 35.90 6.71 0.11
CA THR A 345 35.92 7.92 0.95
C THR A 345 34.60 8.71 1.00
N ASN A 346 33.51 8.31 0.33
CA ASN A 346 32.21 9.00 0.45
C ASN A 346 31.03 8.04 0.77
N PRO A 347 30.37 8.15 1.94
CA PRO A 347 29.34 7.20 2.42
C PRO A 347 27.88 7.45 1.96
N SER A 348 27.58 8.18 0.88
CA SER A 348 26.22 8.70 0.62
C SER A 348 25.26 7.85 -0.24
N THR A 349 25.70 6.85 -1.02
CA THR A 349 24.85 6.13 -1.99
C THR A 349 24.02 4.97 -1.43
N LEU A 350 24.23 4.52 -0.19
CA LEU A 350 23.25 3.65 0.51
C LEU A 350 22.50 4.44 1.59
N LYS A 351 22.88 5.71 1.79
CA LYS A 351 22.22 6.54 2.81
C LYS A 351 20.83 6.96 2.35
N ASN A 352 20.54 6.99 1.05
CA ASN A 352 19.23 7.30 0.46
C ASN A 352 18.31 6.08 0.33
N ASN A 353 18.83 4.86 0.47
CA ASN A 353 17.99 3.65 0.54
C ASN A 353 17.28 3.56 1.89
N VAL A 354 17.81 4.25 2.90
CA VAL A 354 17.17 4.38 4.20
C VAL A 354 16.50 5.74 4.27
N ASP A 355 15.20 5.75 4.50
CA ASP A 355 14.47 6.97 4.76
C ASP A 355 13.47 6.78 5.89
N GLU A 356 13.11 7.87 6.55
CA GLU A 356 12.17 7.83 7.66
C GLU A 356 11.23 9.03 7.70
N VAL A 357 9.98 8.76 8.07
CA VAL A 357 8.96 9.77 8.27
C VAL A 357 8.25 9.54 9.59
N ARG A 358 7.96 10.64 10.29
CA ARG A 358 7.13 10.60 11.51
C ARG A 358 5.66 10.44 11.10
N VAL A 359 5.05 9.33 11.48
CA VAL A 359 3.64 9.04 11.19
C VAL A 359 2.84 8.88 12.48
N ALA A 360 1.56 9.23 12.41
CA ALA A 360 0.65 9.13 13.54
C ALA A 360 -0.03 7.75 13.53
N LEU A 361 0.13 7.00 14.61
CA LEU A 361 -0.68 5.82 14.90
C LEU A 361 -1.81 6.25 15.85
N PRO A 362 -3.08 6.20 15.40
CA PRO A 362 -4.18 6.65 16.23
C PRO A 362 -4.42 5.72 17.41
N ARG A 363 -5.19 6.20 18.38
CA ARG A 363 -5.65 5.42 19.54
C ARG A 363 -6.33 4.13 19.10
N ASP A 364 -6.18 3.05 19.88
CA ASP A 364 -6.98 1.82 19.70
C ASP A 364 -8.47 2.15 19.50
N GLY A 365 -9.11 1.52 18.52
CA GLY A 365 -10.49 1.82 18.12
C GLY A 365 -10.63 2.87 17.03
N ASN A 366 -9.61 3.68 16.79
CA ASN A 366 -9.55 4.62 15.68
C ASN A 366 -8.76 4.04 14.50
N GLY A 367 -9.04 4.53 13.30
CA GLY A 367 -8.43 4.11 12.04
C GLY A 367 -8.63 5.17 10.95
N TYR A 368 -8.47 4.80 9.68
CA TYR A 368 -8.61 5.72 8.54
C TYR A 368 -9.99 6.39 8.48
N VAL A 369 -11.07 5.70 8.84
CA VAL A 369 -12.42 6.31 8.86
C VAL A 369 -12.56 7.42 9.90
N THR A 370 -11.69 7.43 10.90
CA THR A 370 -11.62 8.49 11.93
C THR A 370 -10.59 9.56 11.60
N ALA A 371 -9.80 9.39 10.55
CA ALA A 371 -8.91 10.44 10.06
C ALA A 371 -9.73 11.58 9.46
N LYS A 372 -9.16 12.79 9.43
CA LYS A 372 -9.79 13.92 8.74
C LYS A 372 -9.95 13.58 7.26
N CYS A 373 -11.04 14.01 6.66
CA CYS A 373 -11.24 13.86 5.21
C CYS A 373 -10.20 14.71 4.46
N ALA A 374 -9.74 14.19 3.32
CA ALA A 374 -8.79 14.90 2.49
C ALA A 374 -9.49 16.05 1.74
N PRO A 375 -8.86 17.24 1.63
CA PRO A 375 -9.47 18.41 0.96
C PRO A 375 -9.83 18.18 -0.52
N ALA A 376 -9.15 17.26 -1.19
CA ALA A 376 -9.22 17.08 -2.65
C ALA A 376 -10.28 16.08 -3.13
N GLY A 377 -11.05 15.46 -2.23
CA GLY A 377 -11.92 14.32 -2.58
C GLY A 377 -13.44 14.53 -2.50
N GLN A 378 -13.93 15.71 -2.06
CA GLN A 378 -15.35 15.97 -1.81
C GLN A 378 -16.07 14.77 -1.17
N HIS A 379 -15.52 14.22 -0.08
CA HIS A 379 -16.10 13.07 0.60
C HIS A 379 -17.33 13.52 1.41
N ILE A 380 -18.42 13.81 0.73
CA ILE A 380 -19.67 14.32 1.30
C ILE A 380 -20.68 13.17 1.41
N GLY A 381 -21.51 13.21 2.45
CA GLY A 381 -22.63 12.28 2.60
C GLY A 381 -22.34 11.11 3.53
N SER A 382 -23.26 10.15 3.54
CA SER A 382 -23.32 9.08 4.52
C SER A 382 -22.39 7.90 4.24
N GLN A 383 -21.90 7.76 3.01
CA GLN A 383 -21.06 6.63 2.58
C GLN A 383 -19.55 6.90 2.70
N ARG A 384 -19.14 8.11 3.07
CA ARG A 384 -17.72 8.46 3.18
C ARG A 384 -16.98 7.60 4.21
N ASN A 385 -15.66 7.49 4.07
CA ASN A 385 -14.79 6.72 4.97
C ASN A 385 -13.75 7.61 5.65
N CYS A 386 -14.20 8.74 6.18
CA CYS A 386 -13.37 9.71 6.89
C CYS A 386 -14.23 10.63 7.79
N GLY A 387 -13.58 11.26 8.76
CA GLY A 387 -14.16 12.26 9.65
C GLY A 387 -15.07 11.70 10.75
N PHE A 388 -15.07 10.38 10.98
CA PHE A 388 -15.84 9.77 12.05
C PHE A 388 -15.16 9.89 13.41
N THR A 389 -15.97 9.95 14.46
CA THR A 389 -15.52 9.90 15.85
C THR A 389 -16.15 8.70 16.53
N MET A 390 -15.35 7.91 17.24
CA MET A 390 -15.86 6.82 18.09
C MET A 390 -16.57 7.43 19.31
N LYS A 391 -17.83 7.07 19.55
CA LYS A 391 -18.67 7.71 20.59
C LYS A 391 -18.53 7.11 21.99
N SER A 392 -18.38 5.80 22.13
CA SER A 392 -18.30 5.12 23.43
C SER A 392 -17.89 3.65 23.30
N SER A 393 -17.64 3.01 24.45
CA SER A 393 -17.16 1.63 24.63
C SER A 393 -17.96 0.57 23.87
N VAL A 394 -17.27 -0.52 23.55
CA VAL A 394 -17.82 -1.72 22.92
C VAL A 394 -19.16 -2.14 23.54
N GLY A 395 -20.23 -2.09 22.76
CA GLY A 395 -21.57 -2.56 23.10
C GLY A 395 -21.71 -4.07 22.90
N ASN A 396 -22.63 -4.68 23.64
CA ASN A 396 -22.93 -6.11 23.57
C ASN A 396 -24.27 -6.36 22.87
N CYS A 397 -24.34 -7.42 22.09
CA CYS A 397 -25.56 -7.94 21.47
C CYS A 397 -25.47 -9.47 21.34
N THR A 398 -26.58 -10.14 21.04
CA THR A 398 -26.61 -11.60 20.87
C THR A 398 -26.10 -11.98 19.47
N PRO A 399 -25.00 -12.77 19.35
CA PRO A 399 -24.42 -13.13 18.06
C PRO A 399 -25.45 -13.65 17.04
N GLY A 400 -25.41 -13.12 15.81
CA GLY A 400 -26.29 -13.52 14.71
C GLY A 400 -27.75 -13.09 14.83
N LYS A 401 -28.16 -12.46 15.95
CA LYS A 401 -29.52 -11.93 16.10
C LYS A 401 -29.61 -10.51 15.60
N GLN A 402 -30.78 -10.16 15.07
CA GLN A 402 -31.09 -8.78 14.74
C GLN A 402 -31.09 -7.94 16.02
N THR A 403 -30.34 -6.85 16.00
CA THR A 403 -30.24 -5.86 17.06
C THR A 403 -30.82 -4.56 16.56
N VAL A 404 -31.54 -3.85 17.44
CA VAL A 404 -32.22 -2.61 17.12
C VAL A 404 -31.75 -1.55 18.10
N LEU A 405 -31.20 -0.46 17.60
CA LEU A 405 -30.92 0.73 18.41
C LEU A 405 -31.92 1.82 18.05
N ARG A 406 -32.43 2.50 19.06
CA ARG A 406 -33.22 3.72 18.93
C ARG A 406 -32.32 4.92 19.21
N CYS A 407 -31.97 5.66 18.17
CA CYS A 407 -31.03 6.76 18.23
C CYS A 407 -31.71 8.11 17.99
N SER A 408 -31.33 9.13 18.74
CA SER A 408 -31.82 10.51 18.58
C SER A 408 -30.70 11.54 18.75
N LEU A 409 -30.86 12.70 18.12
CA LEU A 409 -29.96 13.84 18.28
C LEU A 409 -30.30 14.60 19.57
N GLN A 410 -29.31 15.09 20.30
CA GLN A 410 -29.50 15.92 21.49
C GLN A 410 -28.59 17.14 21.45
N SER A 411 -28.97 18.23 22.12
CA SER A 411 -28.07 19.38 22.30
C SER A 411 -27.04 19.06 23.40
N LYS A 412 -25.75 19.37 23.16
CA LYS A 412 -24.65 19.28 24.14
C LYS A 412 -24.72 20.39 25.19
N SER A 413 -25.49 21.47 24.94
CA SER A 413 -25.68 22.59 25.87
C SER A 413 -27.15 22.82 26.19
N ASN A 414 -27.44 23.03 27.47
CA ASN A 414 -28.71 23.52 27.99
C ASN A 414 -28.80 25.06 27.99
N THR A 415 -27.77 25.78 27.51
CA THR A 415 -27.80 27.25 27.45
C THR A 415 -28.85 27.70 26.45
N GLY A 416 -29.71 28.65 26.85
CA GLY A 416 -30.94 29.06 26.14
C GLY A 416 -30.78 29.62 24.72
N ASN A 417 -29.59 29.56 24.12
CA ASN A 417 -29.40 29.77 22.69
C ASN A 417 -29.54 28.42 21.98
N ARG A 418 -30.69 28.18 21.34
CA ARG A 418 -30.89 27.02 20.44
C ARG A 418 -29.91 27.10 19.26
N GLN A 419 -28.69 26.61 19.43
CA GLN A 419 -27.85 26.27 18.29
C GLN A 419 -28.53 25.12 17.54
N ALA A 420 -28.63 25.25 16.21
CA ALA A 420 -29.30 24.27 15.37
C ALA A 420 -28.55 22.93 15.43
N LEU A 421 -29.30 21.84 15.64
CA LEU A 421 -28.76 20.49 15.53
C LEU A 421 -28.26 20.24 14.10
N VAL A 422 -27.22 19.43 13.97
CA VAL A 422 -26.63 19.07 12.68
C VAL A 422 -26.94 17.61 12.40
N SER A 423 -27.42 17.29 11.20
CA SER A 423 -27.68 15.89 10.79
C SER A 423 -26.40 15.06 10.93
N GLN A 424 -26.53 13.88 11.51
CA GLN A 424 -25.40 12.99 11.78
C GLN A 424 -25.52 11.69 11.00
N VAL A 425 -24.38 11.05 10.76
CA VAL A 425 -24.28 9.67 10.30
C VAL A 425 -23.90 8.82 11.51
N VAL A 426 -24.62 7.74 11.74
CA VAL A 426 -24.29 6.69 12.71
C VAL A 426 -23.85 5.46 11.96
N ARG A 427 -22.61 5.05 12.17
CA ARG A 427 -22.03 3.82 11.64
C ARG A 427 -21.77 2.83 12.76
N ILE A 428 -22.29 1.62 12.60
CA ILE A 428 -22.09 0.51 13.52
C ILE A 428 -21.03 -0.42 12.92
N CYS A 429 -19.96 -0.64 13.67
CA CYS A 429 -18.89 -1.54 13.30
C CYS A 429 -18.81 -2.70 14.28
N GLU A 430 -18.25 -3.82 13.83
CA GLU A 430 -17.84 -4.90 14.74
C GLU A 430 -16.78 -4.39 15.73
N SER A 431 -16.67 -5.07 16.87
CA SER A 431 -15.60 -4.86 17.83
C SER A 431 -14.91 -6.17 18.15
N SER A 432 -13.62 -6.09 18.42
CA SER A 432 -12.82 -7.25 18.74
C SER A 432 -12.81 -7.48 20.24
N ALA A 433 -13.14 -8.70 20.66
CA ALA A 433 -13.03 -9.15 22.04
C ALA A 433 -11.56 -9.23 22.48
N VAL A 434 -10.66 -9.58 21.55
CA VAL A 434 -9.22 -9.73 21.80
C VAL A 434 -8.52 -8.37 21.91
N LEU A 435 -8.86 -7.42 21.03
CA LEU A 435 -8.27 -6.08 21.04
C LEU A 435 -8.96 -5.14 22.03
N HIS A 436 -10.13 -5.54 22.57
CA HIS A 436 -10.96 -4.75 23.48
C HIS A 436 -11.36 -3.37 22.91
N THR A 437 -11.59 -3.30 21.60
CA THR A 437 -11.90 -2.04 20.93
C THR A 437 -12.68 -2.25 19.62
N GLY A 438 -13.22 -1.16 19.07
CA GLY A 438 -13.90 -1.15 17.77
C GLY A 438 -12.94 -1.27 16.59
N THR A 439 -13.44 -1.70 15.44
CA THR A 439 -12.60 -1.94 14.25
C THR A 439 -12.56 -0.77 13.25
N ALA A 440 -13.24 0.34 13.52
CA ALA A 440 -13.25 1.53 12.66
C ALA A 440 -13.52 1.19 11.17
N CYS A 441 -14.60 0.43 10.92
CA CYS A 441 -14.98 -0.11 9.63
C CYS A 441 -15.38 0.96 8.58
N ASP A 442 -15.12 0.68 7.30
CA ASP A 442 -15.72 1.44 6.19
C ASP A 442 -17.23 1.19 6.06
N TYR A 443 -17.83 1.92 5.13
CA TYR A 443 -19.20 1.75 4.73
C TYR A 443 -19.53 0.30 4.32
N ASP A 444 -18.71 -0.32 3.46
CA ASP A 444 -18.99 -1.66 2.90
C ASP A 444 -18.89 -2.78 3.93
N THR A 445 -18.07 -2.61 4.96
CA THR A 445 -17.89 -3.58 6.06
C THR A 445 -18.67 -3.20 7.33
N SER A 446 -19.44 -2.11 7.29
CA SER A 446 -20.29 -1.70 8.41
C SER A 446 -21.51 -2.61 8.60
N LEU A 447 -21.88 -2.81 9.87
CA LEU A 447 -23.08 -3.56 10.24
C LEU A 447 -24.35 -2.76 9.97
N ALA A 448 -24.26 -1.43 10.11
CA ALA A 448 -25.27 -0.47 9.70
C ALA A 448 -24.65 0.91 9.49
N ASN A 449 -25.25 1.71 8.61
CA ASN A 449 -24.87 3.09 8.35
C ASN A 449 -26.13 3.93 8.07
N VAL A 450 -26.56 4.71 9.06
CA VAL A 450 -27.87 5.40 9.08
C VAL A 450 -27.69 6.90 9.30
N VAL A 451 -28.49 7.71 8.60
CA VAL A 451 -28.54 9.16 8.81
C VAL A 451 -29.58 9.49 9.89
N LEU A 452 -29.18 10.27 10.89
CA LEU A 452 -30.03 10.94 11.85
C LEU A 452 -30.29 12.36 11.35
N PRO A 453 -31.47 12.66 10.77
CA PRO A 453 -31.77 13.98 10.26
C PRO A 453 -31.96 14.97 11.40
N ALA A 454 -31.32 16.14 11.32
CA ALA A 454 -31.65 17.27 12.15
C ALA A 454 -33.04 17.81 11.77
N PRO A 455 -33.93 18.06 12.75
CA PRO A 455 -35.24 18.61 12.45
C PRO A 455 -35.11 20.07 11.99
N SER A 456 -35.76 20.41 10.87
CA SER A 456 -35.86 21.80 10.40
C SER A 456 -36.90 22.59 11.22
N LYS A 457 -37.97 21.93 11.67
CA LYS A 457 -38.99 22.39 12.63
C LYS A 457 -39.57 21.16 13.37
N GLY A 458 -39.98 21.31 14.62
CA GLY A 458 -40.65 20.24 15.39
C GLY A 458 -39.74 19.44 16.34
N PRO A 459 -40.27 18.39 17.00
CA PRO A 459 -39.53 17.62 17.99
C PRO A 459 -38.43 16.78 17.35
N ILE A 460 -37.39 16.49 18.13
CA ILE A 460 -36.33 15.55 17.76
C ILE A 460 -36.97 14.18 17.50
N GLN A 461 -36.74 13.63 16.30
CA GLN A 461 -37.20 12.29 15.96
C GLN A 461 -36.20 11.23 16.42
N THR A 462 -36.74 10.08 16.80
CA THR A 462 -35.94 8.89 17.07
C THR A 462 -35.86 8.04 15.81
N THR A 463 -34.66 7.76 15.35
CA THR A 463 -34.40 6.89 14.20
C THR A 463 -34.02 5.50 14.68
N THR A 464 -34.55 4.49 13.99
CA THR A 464 -34.21 3.09 14.28
C THR A 464 -33.00 2.66 13.46
N VAL A 465 -31.95 2.18 14.12
CA VAL A 465 -30.76 1.58 13.50
C VAL A 465 -30.84 0.07 13.70
N LYS A 466 -31.06 -0.68 12.61
CA LYS A 466 -31.14 -2.14 12.65
C LYS A 466 -29.87 -2.73 12.06
N PHE A 467 -29.30 -3.74 12.73
CA PHE A 467 -28.17 -4.50 12.21
C PHE A 467 -28.20 -5.94 12.71
N THR A 468 -27.53 -6.83 12.00
CA THR A 468 -27.27 -8.20 12.50
C THR A 468 -26.03 -8.15 13.38
N CYS A 469 -26.17 -8.60 14.63
CA CYS A 469 -25.07 -8.66 15.56
C CYS A 469 -23.95 -9.58 15.02
N PRO A 470 -22.66 -9.23 15.17
CA PRO A 470 -21.57 -10.03 14.65
C PRO A 470 -21.65 -11.48 15.09
N ASN A 471 -21.51 -12.38 14.11
CA ASN A 471 -21.52 -13.82 14.34
C ASN A 471 -20.23 -14.28 15.02
N TYR A 472 -20.28 -15.50 15.56
CA TYR A 472 -19.10 -16.23 15.96
C TYR A 472 -18.14 -16.38 14.77
N ARG A 473 -16.88 -15.97 14.92
CA ARG A 473 -15.81 -16.17 13.93
C ARG A 473 -14.90 -17.32 14.35
N ASP A 474 -14.43 -17.28 15.58
CA ASP A 474 -13.48 -18.24 16.14
C ASP A 474 -13.59 -18.30 17.68
N PRO A 475 -12.85 -19.21 18.37
CA PRO A 475 -12.97 -19.38 19.82
C PRO A 475 -12.63 -18.12 20.66
N LYS A 476 -11.81 -17.21 20.12
CA LYS A 476 -11.42 -15.94 20.75
C LYS A 476 -12.36 -14.80 20.35
N GLU A 477 -12.80 -14.77 19.09
CA GLU A 477 -13.77 -13.81 18.55
C GLU A 477 -15.15 -14.46 18.42
N LYS A 478 -15.86 -14.57 19.55
CA LYS A 478 -17.17 -15.25 19.64
C LYS A 478 -18.33 -14.46 19.04
N GLY A 479 -18.07 -13.29 18.47
CA GLY A 479 -19.08 -12.33 18.03
C GLY A 479 -19.74 -11.60 19.20
N GLY A 480 -20.84 -10.89 18.93
CA GLY A 480 -21.62 -10.26 19.98
C GLY A 480 -21.20 -8.84 20.36
N LEU A 481 -20.16 -8.28 19.74
CA LEU A 481 -19.58 -7.00 20.12
C LEU A 481 -19.62 -5.98 18.98
N TYR A 482 -20.04 -4.76 19.27
CA TYR A 482 -20.10 -3.67 18.28
C TYR A 482 -19.63 -2.33 18.86
N SER A 483 -19.25 -1.41 17.99
CA SER A 483 -18.88 -0.03 18.34
C SER A 483 -19.61 0.95 17.44
N MET A 484 -19.85 2.14 17.97
CA MET A 484 -20.56 3.21 17.27
C MET A 484 -19.61 4.35 16.90
N TYR A 485 -19.61 4.68 15.61
CA TYR A 485 -18.86 5.79 15.02
C TYR A 485 -19.84 6.80 14.47
N THR A 486 -19.58 8.08 14.68
CA THR A 486 -20.50 9.13 14.27
C THR A 486 -19.78 10.29 13.62
N ALA A 487 -20.45 10.93 12.66
CA ALA A 487 -19.91 12.10 11.99
C ALA A 487 -21.03 13.00 11.46
N PRO A 488 -20.85 14.33 11.36
CA PRO A 488 -21.80 15.22 10.68
C PRO A 488 -22.02 14.77 9.24
N ILE A 489 -23.22 14.90 8.65
CA ILE A 489 -23.41 14.48 7.25
C ILE A 489 -22.57 15.29 6.25
N MET A 490 -22.22 16.53 6.60
CA MET A 490 -21.37 17.42 5.82
C MET A 490 -20.11 17.77 6.59
N GLU A 491 -18.94 17.67 5.94
CA GLU A 491 -17.62 17.83 6.56
C GLU A 491 -17.37 19.25 7.12
N ASN A 492 -17.80 20.29 6.40
CA ASN A 492 -17.56 21.69 6.78
C ASN A 492 -18.49 22.20 7.88
N ILE A 493 -19.39 21.35 8.39
CA ILE A 493 -20.24 21.68 9.51
C ILE A 493 -19.64 21.00 10.73
N ALA A 494 -19.06 21.79 11.63
CA ALA A 494 -18.66 21.29 12.95
C ALA A 494 -19.84 20.51 13.56
N ASP A 495 -19.56 19.56 14.46
CA ASP A 495 -20.59 18.79 15.20
C ASP A 495 -21.71 19.64 15.80
N GLY A 496 -21.54 20.97 15.88
CA GLY A 496 -22.64 21.92 16.01
C GLY A 496 -23.46 21.59 17.24
N ASN A 497 -22.80 21.59 18.39
CA ASN A 497 -23.38 21.26 19.68
C ASN A 497 -24.24 19.97 19.70
N THR A 498 -24.08 19.04 18.75
CA THR A 498 -24.98 17.89 18.57
C THR A 498 -24.37 16.64 19.21
N ASN A 499 -25.09 16.07 20.18
CA ASN A 499 -24.82 14.76 20.74
C ASN A 499 -25.76 13.71 20.12
N ILE A 500 -25.38 12.44 20.22
CA ILE A 500 -26.20 11.31 19.77
C ILE A 500 -26.40 10.41 20.97
N VAL A 501 -27.65 10.05 21.23
CA VAL A 501 -28.01 9.08 22.26
C VAL A 501 -28.72 7.92 21.60
N CYS A 502 -28.25 6.71 21.90
CA CYS A 502 -28.81 5.47 21.37
C CYS A 502 -29.12 4.51 22.52
N HIS A 503 -30.27 3.84 22.44
CA HIS A 503 -30.70 2.81 23.39
C HIS A 503 -31.01 1.52 22.65
N LEU A 504 -30.66 0.37 23.24
CA LEU A 504 -31.04 -0.98 22.78
C LEU A 504 -32.54 -1.23 22.93
#